data_AF-A0A8S3CFH7-F1
#
_entry.id   AF-A0A8S3CFH7-F1
#
_cell.length_a   1.000
_cell.length_b   1.000
_cell.length_c   1.000
_cell.angle_alpha   90.00
_cell.angle_beta   90.00
_cell.angle_gamma   90.00
#
_symmetry.space_group_name_H-M   'P 1'
#
loop_
_entity.id
_entity.type
_entity.pdbx_description
1 polymer ?
#
loop_
_entity_poly.entity_id
_entity_poly.type
_entity_poly.pdbx_seq_one_letter_code
_entity_poly.pdbx_strand_id
1 'polypeptide(L)'
;MSSKPHSQNQQDKNNRQFKCSRCTQSFSHQKTYYEHLRSHTIVRKTTVENPTQNETARYIAERRKNYPTADNITKKLKSDEERQERGDVLETRQFGVFDSLQKNRSY
;
A
#
# COMPACT_ATOMS: atom_id res chain seq x y z
N MET A 1 27.79 -1.43 37.84
CA MET A 1 26.32 -1.49 37.94
C MET A 1 25.81 -0.26 38.69
N SER A 2 24.54 0.05 38.51
CA SER A 2 23.76 1.09 39.22
C SER A 2 23.70 2.46 38.55
N SER A 3 22.76 2.51 37.60
CA SER A 3 22.21 3.67 36.92
C SER A 3 21.66 4.71 37.90
N LYS A 4 21.99 5.98 37.68
CA LYS A 4 21.38 7.12 38.37
C LYS A 4 19.94 7.29 37.86
N PRO A 5 18.91 7.30 38.72
CA PRO A 5 17.57 7.68 38.29
C PRO A 5 17.49 9.21 38.22
N HIS A 6 17.46 9.77 37.02
CA HIS A 6 17.05 11.17 36.84
C HIS A 6 15.52 11.22 36.94
N SER A 7 15.03 11.23 38.18
CA SER A 7 13.62 11.40 38.50
C SER A 7 13.25 12.88 38.33
N GLN A 8 12.67 13.23 37.18
CA GLN A 8 11.88 14.46 37.08
C GLN A 8 10.43 14.11 37.37
N ASN A 9 10.12 13.99 38.66
CA ASN A 9 8.75 13.97 39.14
C ASN A 9 8.51 15.29 39.90
N GLN A 10 7.98 16.27 39.15
CA GLN A 10 7.33 17.45 39.73
C GLN A 10 5.86 17.34 39.36
N GLN A 11 5.08 16.84 40.32
CA GLN A 11 3.63 16.95 40.32
C GLN A 11 3.20 18.34 40.86
N ASP A 12 2.10 18.83 40.28
CA ASP A 12 1.11 19.74 40.85
C ASP A 12 1.40 21.23 40.94
N LYS A 13 1.13 21.95 39.84
CA LYS A 13 0.50 23.29 39.90
C LYS A 13 -0.62 23.40 38.86
N ASN A 14 -1.85 23.33 39.35
CA ASN A 14 -3.10 23.74 38.69
C ASN A 14 -3.56 22.92 37.48
N ASN A 15 -4.29 21.84 37.79
CA ASN A 15 -5.54 21.35 37.17
C ASN A 15 -6.09 22.09 35.92
N ARG A 16 -5.30 22.22 34.87
CA ARG A 16 -5.74 22.48 33.49
C ARG A 16 -5.18 21.36 32.63
N GLN A 17 -5.83 20.21 32.72
CA GLN A 17 -5.61 19.12 31.78
C GLN A 17 -5.91 19.63 30.37
N PHE A 18 -4.97 19.48 29.44
CA PHE A 18 -5.20 19.77 28.04
C PHE A 18 -5.95 18.59 27.43
N LYS A 19 -7.27 18.75 27.24
CA LYS A 19 -8.14 17.72 26.68
C LYS A 19 -8.15 17.79 25.15
N CYS A 20 -8.02 16.65 24.49
CA CYS A 20 -8.20 16.58 23.05
C CYS A 20 -9.68 16.75 22.68
N SER A 21 -9.97 17.50 21.61
CA SER A 21 -11.33 17.64 21.06
C SER A 21 -11.71 16.52 20.10
N ARG A 22 -10.72 15.74 19.63
CA ARG A 22 -10.91 14.65 18.64
C ARG A 22 -10.88 13.26 19.26
N CYS A 23 -10.42 13.12 20.50
CA CYS A 23 -10.45 11.87 21.26
C CYS A 23 -10.54 12.14 22.76
N THR A 24 -10.69 11.08 23.57
CA THR A 24 -10.86 11.17 25.02
C THR A 24 -9.55 11.35 25.81
N GLN A 25 -8.42 11.56 25.14
CA GLN A 25 -7.12 11.70 25.78
C GLN A 25 -6.95 13.09 26.43
N SER A 26 -6.34 13.09 27.61
CA SER A 26 -6.00 14.29 28.37
C SER A 26 -4.52 14.30 28.73
N PHE A 27 -3.88 15.46 28.60
CA PHE A 27 -2.45 15.64 28.79
C PHE A 27 -2.18 16.61 29.93
N SER A 28 -1.16 16.31 30.74
CA SER A 28 -0.70 17.16 31.84
C SER A 28 0.16 18.33 31.36
N HIS A 29 0.85 18.16 30.22
CA HIS A 29 1.78 19.15 29.69
C HIS A 29 1.31 19.67 28.32
N GLN A 30 1.48 20.96 28.11
CA GLN A 30 1.14 21.63 26.85
C GLN A 30 1.91 21.04 25.66
N LYS A 31 3.19 20.72 25.85
CA LYS A 31 4.06 20.15 24.80
C LYS A 31 3.51 18.81 24.29
N THR A 32 3.15 17.90 25.20
CA THR A 32 2.63 16.58 24.85
C THR A 32 1.24 16.66 24.23
N TYR A 33 0.41 17.62 24.64
CA TYR A 33 -0.87 17.93 24.00
C TYR A 33 -0.69 18.35 22.53
N TYR A 34 0.21 19.28 22.23
CA TYR A 34 0.43 19.72 20.85
C TYR A 34 1.06 18.64 19.96
N GLU A 35 1.97 17.83 20.50
CA GLU A 35 2.49 16.64 19.81
C GLU A 35 1.39 15.62 19.51
N HIS A 36 0.48 15.40 20.46
CA HIS A 36 -0.71 14.57 20.25
C HIS A 36 -1.64 15.15 19.18
N LEU A 37 -1.91 16.45 19.17
CA LEU A 37 -2.73 17.08 18.12
C LEU A 37 -2.13 16.88 16.72
N ARG A 38 -0.79 16.85 16.62
CA ARG A 38 -0.12 16.55 15.35
C ARG A 38 -0.44 15.15 14.84
N SER A 39 -0.67 14.18 15.73
CA SER A 39 -1.09 12.82 15.33
C SER A 39 -2.45 12.82 14.62
N HIS A 40 -3.37 13.69 15.03
CA HIS A 40 -4.65 13.89 14.37
C HIS A 40 -4.52 14.67 13.05
N THR A 41 -3.48 15.48 12.89
CA THR A 41 -3.14 16.15 11.62
C THR A 41 -2.13 15.39 10.80
N ILE A 42 -1.80 14.12 11.11
CA ILE A 42 -1.16 13.24 10.14
C ILE A 42 -2.22 12.94 9.08
N VAL A 43 -2.50 13.95 8.26
CA VAL A 43 -2.73 13.77 6.85
C VAL A 43 -1.42 13.14 6.39
N ARG A 44 -1.35 11.81 6.46
CA ARG A 44 -0.39 11.11 5.62
C ARG A 44 -0.63 11.72 4.25
N LYS A 45 0.43 12.17 3.55
CA LYS A 45 0.36 12.41 2.11
C LYS A 45 0.17 11.07 1.38
N THR A 46 -0.73 10.22 1.88
CA THR A 46 -1.41 9.17 1.16
C THR A 46 -2.62 9.78 0.48
N THR A 47 -2.56 11.04 0.05
CA THR A 47 -3.41 11.54 -1.02
C THR A 47 -3.02 10.76 -2.26
N VAL A 48 -3.43 9.49 -2.30
CA VAL A 48 -3.99 8.92 -3.50
C VAL A 48 -5.13 9.87 -3.79
N GLU A 49 -4.87 10.84 -4.65
CA GLU A 49 -5.93 11.61 -5.27
C GLU A 49 -6.88 10.56 -5.81
N ASN A 50 -8.10 10.49 -5.26
CA ASN A 50 -9.08 9.60 -5.84
C ASN A 50 -9.26 10.11 -7.26
N PRO A 51 -8.87 9.31 -8.28
CA PRO A 51 -8.96 9.75 -9.66
C PRO A 51 -10.37 10.27 -9.90
N THR A 52 -10.48 11.35 -10.66
CA THR A 52 -11.79 11.93 -10.97
C THR A 52 -12.68 10.83 -11.54
N GLN A 53 -14.00 10.91 -11.33
CA GLN A 53 -14.95 9.90 -11.80
C GLN A 53 -14.79 9.59 -13.31
N ASN A 54 -14.25 10.54 -14.09
CA ASN A 54 -13.88 10.39 -15.49
C ASN A 54 -12.66 9.46 -15.71
N GLU A 55 -11.59 9.61 -14.93
CA GLU A 55 -10.39 8.77 -15.02
C GLU A 55 -10.66 7.33 -14.60
N THR A 56 -11.47 7.12 -13.56
CA THR A 56 -11.91 5.77 -13.17
C THR A 56 -12.70 5.11 -14.30
N ALA A 57 -13.60 5.85 -14.96
CA ALA A 57 -14.37 5.34 -16.08
C ALA A 57 -13.49 4.96 -17.29
N ARG A 58 -12.51 5.80 -17.64
CA ARG A 58 -11.52 5.50 -18.69
C ARG A 58 -10.74 4.23 -18.38
N TYR A 59 -10.24 4.10 -17.14
CA TYR A 59 -9.49 2.93 -16.70
C TYR A 59 -10.32 1.64 -16.79
N ILE A 60 -11.57 1.68 -16.31
CA ILE A 60 -12.49 0.52 -16.41
C ILE A 60 -12.76 0.18 -17.88
N ALA A 61 -13.04 1.16 -18.72
CA ALA A 61 -13.32 0.95 -20.15
C ALA A 61 -12.11 0.34 -20.87
N GLU A 62 -10.91 0.82 -20.59
CA GLU A 62 -9.67 0.31 -21.19
C GLU A 62 -9.40 -1.13 -20.77
N ARG A 63 -9.49 -1.44 -19.48
CA ARG A 63 -9.30 -2.82 -18.99
C ARG A 63 -10.40 -3.77 -19.43
N ARG A 64 -11.63 -3.29 -19.62
CA ARG A 64 -12.76 -4.10 -20.11
C ARG A 64 -12.49 -4.66 -21.51
N LYS A 65 -11.80 -3.93 -22.38
CA LYS A 65 -11.43 -4.39 -23.73
C LYS A 65 -10.55 -5.65 -23.70
N ASN A 66 -9.63 -5.72 -22.73
CA ASN A 66 -8.67 -6.81 -22.57
C ASN A 66 -9.02 -7.78 -21.41
N TYR A 67 -10.22 -7.65 -20.82
CA TYR A 67 -10.63 -8.51 -19.72
C TYR A 67 -10.69 -9.97 -20.22
N PRO A 68 -10.18 -10.95 -19.47
CA PRO A 68 -10.09 -12.34 -19.90
C PRO A 68 -11.48 -13.00 -19.91
N THR A 69 -12.29 -12.65 -20.90
CA THR A 69 -13.52 -13.36 -21.28
C THR A 69 -13.16 -14.53 -22.18
N ALA A 70 -14.06 -15.52 -22.32
CA ALA A 70 -13.84 -16.66 -23.21
C ALA A 70 -13.50 -16.22 -24.65
N ASP A 71 -14.21 -15.21 -25.16
CA ASP A 71 -13.97 -14.65 -26.49
C ASP A 71 -12.62 -13.94 -26.61
N ASN A 72 -12.20 -13.20 -25.57
CA ASN A 72 -10.91 -12.52 -25.59
C ASN A 72 -9.74 -13.50 -25.43
N ILE A 73 -9.92 -14.56 -24.64
CA ILE A 73 -8.94 -15.64 -24.48
C ILE A 73 -8.76 -16.38 -25.80
N THR A 74 -9.86 -16.79 -26.44
CA THR A 74 -9.80 -17.49 -27.74
C THR A 74 -9.15 -16.63 -28.83
N LYS A 75 -9.53 -15.34 -28.93
CA LYS A 75 -8.86 -14.39 -29.84
C LYS A 75 -7.37 -14.25 -29.54
N LYS A 76 -7.00 -14.22 -28.26
CA LYS A 76 -5.60 -14.11 -27.83
C LYS A 76 -4.80 -15.36 -28.21
N LEU A 77 -5.32 -16.55 -27.95
CA LEU A 77 -4.70 -17.82 -28.35
C LEU A 77 -4.47 -17.88 -29.86
N LYS A 78 -5.50 -17.54 -30.65
CA LYS A 78 -5.39 -17.50 -32.11
C LYS A 78 -4.32 -16.51 -32.61
N SER A 79 -4.30 -15.30 -32.05
CA SER A 79 -3.29 -14.30 -32.42
C SER A 79 -1.87 -14.74 -32.04
N ASP A 80 -1.70 -15.43 -30.91
CA ASP A 80 -0.39 -15.95 -30.50
C ASP A 80 0.05 -17.13 -31.38
N GLU A 81 -0.87 -18.00 -31.82
CA GLU A 81 -0.63 -19.06 -32.82
C GLU A 81 -0.16 -18.46 -34.16
N GLU A 82 -0.85 -17.44 -34.69
CA GLU A 82 -0.44 -16.73 -35.91
C GLU A 82 0.95 -16.07 -35.78
N ARG A 83 1.32 -15.59 -34.57
CA ARG A 83 2.65 -15.04 -34.30
C ARG A 83 3.73 -16.13 -34.29
N GLN A 84 3.40 -17.32 -33.82
CA GLN A 84 4.30 -18.47 -33.87
C GLN A 84 4.49 -18.94 -35.32
N GLU A 85 3.43 -19.04 -36.10
CA GLU A 85 3.50 -19.41 -37.52
C GLU A 85 4.32 -18.41 -38.35
N ARG A 86 4.20 -17.11 -38.06
CA ARG A 86 5.03 -16.06 -38.69
C ARG A 86 6.50 -16.11 -38.28
N GLY A 87 6.85 -16.89 -37.25
CA GLY A 87 8.22 -16.96 -36.73
C GLY A 87 8.62 -15.77 -35.85
N ASP A 88 7.65 -14.98 -35.38
CA ASP A 88 7.92 -13.86 -34.45
C ASP A 88 8.31 -14.35 -33.05
N VAL A 89 8.02 -15.61 -32.72
CA VAL A 89 8.29 -16.24 -31.41
C VAL A 89 9.38 -17.30 -31.57
N LEU A 90 10.55 -17.04 -30.97
CA LEU A 90 11.65 -18.00 -30.93
C LEU A 90 11.54 -18.89 -29.68
N GLU A 91 11.36 -20.20 -29.87
CA GLU A 91 11.49 -21.19 -28.80
C GLU A 91 12.96 -21.38 -28.42
N THR A 92 13.53 -20.45 -27.65
CA THR A 92 14.90 -20.54 -27.16
C THR A 92 14.94 -20.83 -25.67
N ARG A 93 15.88 -21.69 -25.27
CA ARG A 93 16.10 -22.06 -23.86
C ARG A 93 16.57 -20.88 -22.98
N GLN A 94 16.94 -19.75 -23.60
CA GLN A 94 17.53 -18.58 -22.95
C GLN A 94 16.51 -17.78 -22.11
N PHE A 95 15.21 -17.87 -22.40
CA PHE A 95 14.17 -17.15 -21.68
C PHE A 95 12.97 -18.06 -21.42
N GLY A 96 12.57 -18.24 -20.16
CA GLY A 96 11.36 -19.00 -19.80
C GLY A 96 11.53 -20.12 -18.76
N VAL A 97 12.73 -20.35 -18.22
CA VAL A 97 12.87 -21.19 -17.01
C VAL A 97 12.50 -20.36 -15.78
N PHE A 98 11.21 -20.10 -15.57
CA PHE A 98 10.72 -19.66 -14.27
C PHE A 98 10.61 -20.91 -13.39
N ASP A 99 11.60 -21.09 -12.53
CA ASP A 99 11.78 -22.25 -11.66
C ASP A 99 10.60 -22.38 -10.66
N SER A 100 9.54 -23.09 -11.06
CA SER A 100 8.45 -23.47 -10.17
C SER A 100 8.66 -24.84 -9.50
N LEU A 101 9.89 -25.38 -9.51
CA LEU A 101 10.20 -26.65 -8.85
C LEU A 101 10.84 -26.51 -7.45
N GLN A 102 10.95 -25.29 -6.89
CA GLN A 102 11.49 -25.07 -5.53
C GLN A 102 10.45 -25.01 -4.41
N LYS A 103 9.43 -25.88 -4.41
CA LYS A 103 8.52 -25.99 -3.25
C LYS A 103 8.30 -27.37 -2.66
N ASN A 104 9.10 -28.37 -3.03
CA ASN A 104 9.14 -29.68 -2.37
C ASN A 104 10.58 -30.21 -2.21
N ARG A 105 11.50 -29.36 -1.75
CA ARG A 105 12.76 -29.85 -1.15
C ARG A 105 12.62 -29.74 0.37
N SER A 106 11.99 -30.75 0.95
CA SER A 106 12.13 -31.03 2.38
C SER A 106 13.60 -31.43 2.60
N TYR A 107 14.30 -30.67 3.42
CA TYR A 107 15.52 -31.12 4.10
C TYR A 107 15.16 -31.46 5.54
#